data_AF-A0AAW0X438-F1
#
_entry.id   AF-A0AAW0X438-F1
#
_cell.length_a   1.000
_cell.length_b   1.000
_cell.length_c   1.000
_cell.angle_alpha   90.00
_cell.angle_beta   90.00
_cell.angle_gamma   90.00
#
_symmetry.space_group_name_H-M   'P 1'
#
loop_
_entity.id
_entity.type
_entity.pdbx_description
1 polymer ?
#
loop_
_entity_poly.entity_id
_entity_poly.type
_entity_poly.pdbx_seq_one_letter_code
_entity_poly.pdbx_strand_id
1 'polypeptide(L)'
;MFSEEYVSSRSEYPALEEFYRDYDPPLLPGRHTCVGLSCLLDTRLSALELQYPGLKDSVYKVSCEEEVDNVEWYCTGDAPPVTCEKEHVLLCIRIRVCGRAGVVLLDPGYHIGEPVTVMEDGLAPQSGAIRASTARAQVMRFYRYWFWPDNPSFVAWEVTEERERKPAHQHISLIHVARPFLSGIDVAERRNLAYPFKTLVAREPTGRLRCGLYFPLRDCHRSYVTLFHLVAGLPHHVKVPLDYFLEESSREDYIDAAIEAVAAGTGRTMEDLCFTLTAVARLLSDQNLLLQLAQLNEAIDSISKNN
;
A
#
# COMPACT_ATOMS: atom_id res chain seq x y z
N MET A 1 -10.05 -15.74 -4.01
CA MET A 1 -9.83 -14.41 -3.37
C MET A 1 -10.52 -14.43 -2.02
N PHE A 2 -10.00 -13.74 -0.98
CA PHE A 2 -10.57 -13.73 0.38
C PHE A 2 -12.10 -13.62 0.42
N SER A 3 -12.67 -12.63 -0.28
CA SER A 3 -14.13 -12.43 -0.31
C SER A 3 -14.89 -13.55 -1.00
N GLU A 4 -14.32 -14.20 -2.02
CA GLU A 4 -14.94 -15.37 -2.67
C GLU A 4 -14.93 -16.58 -1.73
N GLU A 5 -13.81 -16.79 -1.03
CA GLU A 5 -13.64 -17.88 -0.07
C GLU A 5 -14.60 -17.72 1.10
N TYR A 6 -14.77 -16.49 1.62
CA TYR A 6 -15.80 -16.19 2.60
C TYR A 6 -17.21 -16.48 2.05
N VAL A 7 -17.56 -15.97 0.87
CA VAL A 7 -18.89 -16.18 0.27
C VAL A 7 -19.17 -17.67 0.08
N SER A 8 -18.17 -18.47 -0.30
CA SER A 8 -18.31 -19.93 -0.43
C SER A 8 -18.42 -20.68 0.90
N SER A 9 -17.94 -20.09 2.01
CA SER A 9 -17.91 -20.70 3.34
C SER A 9 -18.94 -20.12 4.31
N ARG A 10 -19.89 -19.31 3.85
CA ARG A 10 -20.93 -18.68 4.70
C ARG A 10 -21.79 -19.65 5.52
N SER A 11 -21.92 -20.90 5.07
CA SER A 11 -22.61 -21.93 5.86
C SER A 11 -21.83 -22.34 7.11
N GLU A 12 -20.52 -22.18 7.09
CA GLU A 12 -19.59 -22.51 8.19
C GLU A 12 -19.24 -21.26 9.01
N TYR A 13 -19.18 -20.09 8.36
CA TYR A 13 -18.90 -18.80 8.99
C TYR A 13 -20.11 -17.86 8.86
N PRO A 14 -20.96 -17.77 9.90
CA PRO A 14 -22.15 -16.91 9.84
C PRO A 14 -21.80 -15.41 9.83
N ALA A 15 -20.59 -15.04 10.25
CA ALA A 15 -20.09 -13.67 10.26
C ALA A 15 -18.69 -13.56 9.64
N LEU A 16 -18.48 -12.51 8.85
CA LEU A 16 -17.21 -12.20 8.20
C LEU A 16 -16.09 -11.96 9.21
N GLU A 17 -16.40 -11.40 10.39
CA GLU A 17 -15.42 -11.13 11.43
C GLU A 17 -14.76 -12.42 11.97
N GLU A 18 -15.52 -13.50 12.10
CA GLU A 18 -15.00 -14.81 12.49
C GLU A 18 -14.09 -15.37 11.39
N PHE A 19 -14.59 -15.39 10.16
CA PHE A 19 -13.77 -15.81 9.01
C PHE A 19 -12.50 -14.98 8.88
N TYR A 20 -12.57 -13.67 9.07
CA TYR A 20 -11.43 -12.76 8.99
C TYR A 20 -10.35 -13.05 10.03
N ARG A 21 -10.73 -13.48 11.24
CA ARG A 21 -9.78 -13.85 12.30
C ARG A 21 -9.10 -15.19 11.99
N ASP A 22 -9.87 -16.15 11.48
CA ASP A 22 -9.39 -17.51 11.23
C ASP A 22 -8.70 -17.66 9.87
N TYR A 23 -8.95 -16.75 8.94
CA TYR A 23 -8.35 -16.77 7.61
C TYR A 23 -6.83 -16.59 7.69
N ASP A 24 -6.08 -17.48 7.04
CA ASP A 24 -4.62 -17.37 6.91
C ASP A 24 -4.28 -16.74 5.55
N PRO A 25 -3.86 -15.45 5.49
CA PRO A 25 -3.59 -14.79 4.23
C PRO A 25 -2.39 -15.43 3.53
N PRO A 26 -2.55 -16.06 2.35
CA PRO A 26 -1.44 -16.78 1.78
C PRO A 26 -0.43 -15.80 1.15
N LEU A 27 0.85 -15.94 1.50
CA LEU A 27 1.95 -15.21 0.87
C LEU A 27 2.38 -15.91 -0.42
N LEU A 28 1.64 -15.67 -1.50
CA LEU A 28 1.95 -16.25 -2.81
C LEU A 28 2.90 -15.35 -3.61
N PRO A 29 3.87 -15.93 -4.35
CA PRO A 29 4.63 -15.19 -5.36
C PRO A 29 3.68 -14.45 -6.33
N GLY A 30 3.92 -13.17 -6.56
CA GLY A 30 3.08 -12.34 -7.42
C GLY A 30 1.91 -11.62 -6.73
N ARG A 31 1.79 -11.70 -5.39
CA ARG A 31 0.93 -10.76 -4.65
C ARG A 31 1.58 -9.37 -4.59
N HIS A 32 0.86 -8.38 -5.08
CA HIS A 32 1.29 -6.98 -5.21
C HIS A 32 0.90 -6.17 -3.98
N THR A 33 1.15 -6.73 -2.80
CA THR A 33 0.88 -6.11 -1.49
C THR A 33 2.21 -5.67 -0.86
N CYS A 34 2.18 -4.78 0.12
CA CYS A 34 3.39 -4.27 0.75
C CYS A 34 4.26 -5.38 1.37
N VAL A 35 3.65 -6.37 2.03
CA VAL A 35 4.40 -7.49 2.63
C VAL A 35 4.93 -8.42 1.55
N GLY A 36 4.11 -8.77 0.55
CA GLY A 36 4.55 -9.58 -0.59
C GLY A 36 5.73 -8.96 -1.34
N LEU A 37 5.64 -7.67 -1.64
CA LEU A 37 6.69 -6.92 -2.35
C LEU A 37 7.95 -6.73 -1.50
N SER A 38 7.82 -6.51 -0.19
CA SER A 38 8.97 -6.48 0.72
C SER A 38 9.69 -7.83 0.80
N CYS A 39 8.97 -8.95 0.86
CA CYS A 39 9.57 -10.30 0.80
C CYS A 39 10.31 -10.55 -0.52
N LEU A 40 9.72 -10.13 -1.64
CA LEU A 40 10.36 -10.26 -2.96
C LEU A 40 11.64 -9.42 -3.04
N LEU A 41 11.61 -8.17 -2.57
CA LEU A 41 12.77 -7.30 -2.58
C LEU A 41 13.88 -7.81 -1.66
N ASP A 42 13.55 -8.29 -0.47
CA ASP A 42 14.47 -8.91 0.49
C ASP A 42 15.21 -10.11 -0.15
N THR A 43 14.47 -10.99 -0.82
CA THR A 43 15.03 -12.12 -1.58
C THR A 43 16.02 -11.65 -2.66
N ARG A 44 15.67 -10.59 -3.41
CA ARG A 44 16.55 -10.01 -4.44
C ARG A 44 17.81 -9.38 -3.85
N LEU A 45 17.68 -8.67 -2.73
CA LEU A 45 18.80 -8.05 -2.02
C LEU A 45 19.76 -9.09 -1.44
N SER A 46 19.27 -10.27 -1.03
CA SER A 46 20.14 -11.33 -0.51
C SER A 46 21.21 -11.80 -1.50
N ALA A 47 20.97 -11.63 -2.81
CA ALA A 47 21.97 -11.95 -3.83
C ALA A 47 23.18 -10.99 -3.79
N LEU A 48 23.02 -9.80 -3.21
CA LEU A 48 24.07 -8.80 -3.06
C LEU A 48 24.99 -9.07 -1.88
N GLU A 49 24.67 -10.01 -0.99
CA GLU A 49 25.49 -10.40 0.17
C GLU A 49 26.93 -10.79 -0.23
N LEU A 50 27.11 -11.43 -1.39
CA LEU A 50 28.44 -11.78 -1.90
C LEU A 50 29.31 -10.55 -2.23
N GLN A 51 28.69 -9.45 -2.65
CA GLN A 51 29.37 -8.20 -2.98
C GLN A 51 29.48 -7.27 -1.76
N TYR A 52 28.51 -7.34 -0.85
CA TYR A 52 28.41 -6.52 0.35
C TYR A 52 28.14 -7.41 1.58
N PRO A 53 29.18 -8.08 2.12
CA PRO A 53 29.00 -8.95 3.28
C PRO A 53 28.42 -8.21 4.49
N GLY A 54 27.46 -8.83 5.16
CA GLY A 54 26.69 -8.27 6.28
C GLY A 54 25.45 -7.47 5.87
N LEU A 55 25.16 -7.35 4.56
CA LEU A 55 23.95 -6.68 4.07
C LEU A 55 22.70 -7.42 4.57
N LYS A 56 22.67 -8.74 4.43
CA LYS A 56 21.54 -9.58 4.84
C LYS A 56 21.19 -9.38 6.32
N ASP A 57 22.19 -9.29 7.18
CA ASP A 57 22.01 -9.09 8.63
C ASP A 57 21.58 -7.66 8.97
N SER A 58 21.76 -6.73 8.04
CA SER A 58 21.40 -5.31 8.18
C SER A 58 20.01 -4.99 7.64
N VAL A 59 19.42 -5.88 6.83
CA VAL A 59 18.09 -5.72 6.20
C VAL A 59 17.01 -6.33 7.08
N TYR A 60 15.94 -5.58 7.34
CA TYR A 60 14.76 -6.07 8.06
C TYR A 60 13.51 -5.30 7.66
N LYS A 61 12.34 -5.92 7.88
CA LYS A 61 11.05 -5.26 7.70
C LYS A 61 10.75 -4.36 8.90
N VAL A 62 10.09 -3.24 8.67
CA VAL A 62 9.65 -2.28 9.70
C VAL A 62 8.17 -1.98 9.55
N SER A 63 7.50 -1.67 10.66
CA SER A 63 6.10 -1.23 10.63
C SER A 63 6.02 0.25 10.28
N CYS A 64 4.95 0.60 9.57
CA CYS A 64 4.62 1.97 9.22
C CYS A 64 3.20 2.31 9.68
N GLU A 65 3.06 3.49 10.25
CA GLU A 65 1.79 4.05 10.71
C GLU A 65 1.50 5.31 9.89
N GLU A 66 0.53 5.22 8.97
CA GLU A 66 0.30 6.24 7.93
C GLU A 66 -0.32 7.53 8.50
N GLU A 67 -1.22 7.42 9.46
CA GLU A 67 -1.85 8.57 10.12
C GLU A 67 -1.73 8.40 11.63
N VAL A 68 -0.92 9.28 12.26
CA VAL A 68 -0.73 9.31 13.71
C VAL A 68 -1.26 10.64 14.24
N ASP A 69 -2.34 10.59 15.02
CA ASP A 69 -3.03 11.79 15.54
C ASP A 69 -2.14 12.60 16.51
N ASN A 70 -1.39 11.91 17.38
CA ASN A 70 -0.48 12.52 18.35
C ASN A 70 0.90 11.84 18.26
N VAL A 71 1.76 12.41 17.43
CA VAL A 71 3.10 11.90 17.13
C VAL A 71 3.97 11.92 18.39
N GLU A 72 3.89 12.98 19.19
CA GLU A 72 4.63 13.12 20.44
C GLU A 72 4.30 12.00 21.42
N TRP A 73 3.01 11.70 21.63
CA TRP A 73 2.56 10.62 22.51
C TRP A 73 3.00 9.25 21.97
N TYR A 74 2.82 9.02 20.67
CA TYR A 74 3.17 7.76 20.03
C TYR A 74 4.66 7.41 20.21
N CYS A 75 5.51 8.42 20.13
CA CYS A 75 6.96 8.30 20.25
C CYS A 75 7.48 8.29 21.70
N THR A 76 6.62 8.30 22.73
CA THR A 76 7.07 8.32 24.14
C THR A 76 7.79 7.05 24.59
N GLY A 77 7.51 5.90 23.98
CA GLY A 77 8.14 4.62 24.30
C GLY A 77 9.04 4.10 23.18
N ASP A 78 9.92 3.14 23.49
CA ASP A 78 10.82 2.52 22.50
C ASP A 78 10.11 1.57 21.53
N ALA A 79 8.82 1.31 21.74
CA ALA A 79 8.00 0.42 20.95
C ALA A 79 6.67 1.11 20.58
N PRO A 80 6.15 0.85 19.36
CA PRO A 80 4.81 1.21 18.97
C PRO A 80 3.78 0.77 20.04
N PRO A 81 2.80 1.62 20.39
CA PRO A 81 1.65 1.20 21.16
C PRO A 81 0.98 -0.04 20.52
N VAL A 82 0.53 -0.96 21.37
CA VAL A 82 -0.11 -2.22 20.93
C VAL A 82 -1.47 -1.95 20.27
N THR A 83 -2.07 -0.81 20.60
CA THR A 83 -3.44 -0.44 20.24
C THR A 83 -3.54 0.36 18.92
N CYS A 84 -2.43 0.63 18.25
CA CYS A 84 -2.42 1.37 16.99
C CYS A 84 -2.31 0.43 15.79
N GLU A 85 -3.16 0.67 14.78
CA GLU A 85 -3.06 0.00 13.49
C GLU A 85 -1.72 0.25 12.81
N LYS A 86 -1.22 -0.83 12.20
CA LYS A 86 -0.03 -0.78 11.34
C LYS A 86 -0.52 -1.18 9.97
N GLU A 87 -0.65 -0.20 9.10
CA GLU A 87 -1.29 -0.39 7.80
C GLU A 87 -0.28 -0.85 6.75
N HIS A 88 1.00 -0.53 6.95
CA HIS A 88 2.02 -0.70 5.93
C HIS A 88 3.33 -1.28 6.49
N VAL A 89 4.12 -1.86 5.58
CA VAL A 89 5.43 -2.46 5.85
C VAL A 89 6.39 -2.09 4.74
N LEU A 90 7.60 -1.70 5.11
CA LEU A 90 8.71 -1.48 4.17
C LEU A 90 10.00 -2.15 4.65
N LEU A 91 11.01 -2.19 3.79
CA LEU A 91 12.34 -2.68 4.18
C LEU A 91 13.23 -1.55 4.68
N CYS A 92 13.94 -1.81 5.75
CA CYS A 92 14.92 -0.94 6.35
C CYS A 92 16.29 -1.62 6.31
N ILE A 93 17.32 -0.86 5.95
CA ILE A 93 18.71 -1.29 6.01
C ILE A 93 19.44 -0.38 7.00
N ARG A 94 20.00 -0.94 8.07
CA ARG A 94 20.88 -0.17 8.96
C ARG A 94 22.19 0.12 8.27
N ILE A 95 22.63 1.37 8.35
CA ILE A 95 23.89 1.81 7.76
C ILE A 95 24.74 2.58 8.77
N ARG A 96 26.04 2.60 8.52
CA ARG A 96 26.98 3.48 9.21
C ARG A 96 27.89 4.14 8.18
N VAL A 97 27.87 5.46 8.11
CA VAL A 97 28.65 6.24 7.14
C VAL A 97 29.67 7.08 7.90
N CYS A 98 30.95 6.73 7.78
CA CYS A 98 32.05 7.38 8.52
C CYS A 98 31.79 7.43 10.03
N GLY A 99 31.29 6.32 10.60
CA GLY A 99 30.98 6.24 12.03
C GLY A 99 29.57 6.73 12.42
N ARG A 100 28.85 7.43 11.54
CA ARG A 100 27.54 8.04 11.81
C ARG A 100 26.41 7.09 11.45
N ALA A 101 25.44 6.94 12.33
CA ALA A 101 24.33 6.00 12.14
C ALA A 101 23.24 6.56 11.24
N GLY A 102 22.54 5.66 10.56
CA GLY A 102 21.40 5.98 9.72
C GLY A 102 20.70 4.72 9.23
N VAL A 103 19.67 4.93 8.42
CA VAL A 103 18.90 3.87 7.76
C VAL A 103 18.70 4.19 6.29
N VAL A 104 18.60 3.14 5.46
CA VAL A 104 18.04 3.23 4.11
C VAL A 104 16.68 2.57 4.12
N LEU A 105 15.65 3.31 3.74
CA LEU A 105 14.28 2.85 3.64
C LEU A 105 13.97 2.52 2.18
N LEU A 106 13.39 1.34 1.96
CA LEU A 106 12.97 0.84 0.66
C LEU A 106 11.49 0.48 0.76
N ASP A 107 10.66 1.22 0.04
CA ASP A 107 9.20 1.06 0.04
C ASP A 107 8.71 0.42 -1.27
N PRO A 108 8.86 -0.91 -1.44
CA PRO A 108 8.55 -1.55 -2.70
C PRO A 108 7.04 -1.56 -2.94
N GLY A 109 6.57 -0.59 -3.74
CA GLY A 109 5.24 -0.60 -4.34
C GLY A 109 4.24 0.40 -3.79
N TYR A 110 4.60 1.21 -2.79
CA TYR A 110 3.64 2.11 -2.16
C TYR A 110 3.86 3.57 -2.52
N HIS A 111 4.60 4.36 -1.74
CA HIS A 111 4.65 5.81 -1.89
C HIS A 111 5.80 6.31 -2.77
N ILE A 112 6.99 5.75 -2.59
CA ILE A 112 8.23 6.22 -3.21
C ILE A 112 8.95 5.03 -3.83
N GLY A 113 9.32 5.15 -5.10
CA GLY A 113 10.00 4.06 -5.82
C GLY A 113 11.52 4.17 -5.85
N GLU A 114 12.11 5.03 -5.02
CA GLU A 114 13.55 5.21 -4.88
C GLU A 114 13.99 5.01 -3.41
N PRO A 115 15.22 4.54 -3.15
CA PRO A 115 15.76 4.42 -1.80
C PRO A 115 15.85 5.76 -1.07
N VAL A 116 15.43 5.78 0.20
CA VAL A 116 15.51 6.97 1.06
C VAL A 116 16.55 6.76 2.14
N THR A 117 17.60 7.58 2.15
CA THR A 117 18.60 7.57 3.23
C THR A 117 18.21 8.57 4.30
N VAL A 118 18.17 8.12 5.55
CA VAL A 118 17.90 8.97 6.73
C VAL A 118 19.08 8.81 7.68
N MET A 119 19.81 9.89 7.92
CA MET A 119 20.94 9.94 8.84
C MET A 119 20.49 10.54 10.18
N GLU A 120 20.97 9.99 11.30
CA GLU A 120 20.61 10.51 12.64
C GLU A 120 21.02 11.97 12.84
N ASP A 121 22.11 12.40 12.19
CA ASP A 121 22.59 13.78 12.24
C ASP A 121 21.98 14.69 11.16
N GLY A 122 21.13 14.15 10.28
CA GLY A 122 20.52 14.88 9.16
C GLY A 122 21.51 15.39 8.09
N LEU A 123 22.79 15.00 8.15
CA LEU A 123 23.81 15.43 7.19
C LEU A 123 23.91 14.45 6.02
N ALA A 124 24.57 14.88 4.93
CA ALA A 124 24.82 14.02 3.77
C ALA A 124 25.41 12.66 4.23
N PRO A 125 24.91 11.49 3.73
CA PRO A 125 24.05 11.32 2.55
C PRO A 125 22.52 11.32 2.83
N GLN A 126 22.02 12.08 3.80
CA GLN A 126 20.57 12.34 4.00
C GLN A 126 19.83 12.65 2.69
N SER A 127 18.74 11.93 2.42
CA SER A 127 17.82 12.23 1.32
C SER A 127 17.05 13.52 1.58
N GLY A 128 16.91 14.34 0.54
CA GLY A 128 16.07 15.54 0.55
C GLY A 128 14.58 15.24 0.45
N ALA A 129 13.78 16.27 0.21
CA ALA A 129 12.36 16.08 -0.09
C ALA A 129 12.19 15.40 -1.45
N ILE A 130 11.38 14.33 -1.48
CA ILE A 130 11.18 13.49 -2.66
C ILE A 130 9.79 13.77 -3.22
N ARG A 131 9.71 14.04 -4.53
CA ARG A 131 8.43 14.25 -5.21
C ARG A 131 7.82 12.90 -5.61
N ALA A 132 6.63 12.63 -5.11
CA ALA A 132 5.87 11.45 -5.48
C ALA A 132 5.42 11.48 -6.94
N SER A 133 5.36 10.31 -7.56
CA SER A 133 4.60 10.13 -8.80
C SER A 133 3.13 9.95 -8.45
N THR A 134 2.28 10.86 -8.92
CA THR A 134 0.83 10.86 -8.68
C THR A 134 0.09 10.47 -9.95
N ALA A 135 -1.02 9.74 -9.82
CA ALA A 135 -1.85 9.39 -10.96
C ALA A 135 -2.52 10.64 -11.58
N ARG A 136 -2.68 11.71 -10.82
CA ARG A 136 -3.38 12.94 -11.22
C ARG A 136 -2.40 14.11 -11.37
N ALA A 137 -2.28 14.67 -12.57
CA ALA A 137 -1.31 15.72 -12.89
C ALA A 137 -1.43 16.99 -12.02
N GLN A 138 -2.65 17.29 -11.54
CA GLN A 138 -2.96 18.44 -10.69
C GLN A 138 -2.65 18.22 -9.19
N VAL A 139 -2.18 17.03 -8.82
CA VAL A 139 -1.80 16.69 -7.44
C VAL A 139 -0.29 16.65 -7.37
N MET A 140 0.29 17.52 -6.54
CA MET A 140 1.70 17.48 -6.19
C MET A 140 1.82 16.91 -4.80
N ARG A 141 2.65 15.89 -4.63
CA ARG A 141 2.88 15.27 -3.32
C ARG A 141 4.38 15.14 -3.08
N PHE A 142 4.82 15.53 -1.90
CA PHE A 142 6.20 15.45 -1.45
C PHE A 142 6.29 14.63 -0.17
N TYR A 143 7.41 13.94 -0.02
CA TYR A 143 7.74 13.20 1.19
C TYR A 143 9.08 13.67 1.74
N ARG A 144 9.18 13.81 3.05
CA ARG A 144 10.43 14.13 3.75
C ARG A 144 10.58 13.21 4.96
N TYR A 145 11.80 12.78 5.22
CA TYR A 145 12.10 11.80 6.27
C TYR A 145 13.17 12.32 7.22
N TRP A 146 12.99 12.10 8.52
CA TRP A 146 13.99 12.40 9.55
C TRP A 146 13.79 11.50 10.77
N PHE A 147 14.84 11.28 11.54
CA PHE A 147 14.69 10.62 12.85
C PHE A 147 13.88 11.50 13.79
N TRP A 148 12.95 10.91 14.53
CA TRP A 148 12.19 11.67 15.52
C TRP A 148 13.14 12.24 16.59
N PRO A 149 13.13 13.56 16.86
CA PRO A 149 14.17 14.21 17.67
C PRO A 149 14.41 13.61 19.05
N ASP A 150 13.32 13.22 19.73
CA ASP A 150 13.37 12.72 21.11
C ASP A 150 13.41 11.20 21.21
N ASN A 151 13.28 10.49 20.07
CA ASN A 151 13.28 9.04 20.05
C ASN A 151 13.78 8.49 18.70
N PRO A 152 15.08 8.10 18.60
CA PRO A 152 15.65 7.59 17.36
C PRO A 152 15.13 6.19 16.98
N SER A 153 14.26 5.58 17.81
CA SER A 153 13.54 4.37 17.42
C SER A 153 12.57 4.59 16.27
N PHE A 154 12.23 5.86 15.99
CA PHE A 154 11.29 6.24 14.97
C PHE A 154 11.94 7.12 13.90
N VAL A 155 11.57 6.85 12.65
CA VAL A 155 11.73 7.80 11.55
C VAL A 155 10.35 8.37 11.27
N ALA A 156 10.24 9.70 11.31
CA ALA A 156 9.07 10.40 10.81
C ALA A 156 9.14 10.48 9.29
N TRP A 157 8.02 10.24 8.63
CA TRP A 157 7.80 10.67 7.26
C TRP A 157 6.69 11.72 7.25
N GLU A 158 6.97 12.87 6.65
CA GLU A 158 5.98 13.91 6.39
C GLU A 158 5.46 13.82 4.97
N VAL A 159 4.15 13.88 4.81
CA VAL A 159 3.50 14.06 3.50
C VAL A 159 3.03 15.48 3.38
N THR A 160 3.43 16.14 2.30
CA THR A 160 2.84 17.41 1.88
C THR A 160 2.13 17.20 0.56
N GLU A 161 0.81 17.41 0.53
CA GLU A 161 0.01 17.31 -0.67
C GLU A 161 -0.62 18.65 -1.04
N GLU A 162 -0.33 19.10 -2.25
CA GLU A 162 -0.88 20.32 -2.83
C GLU A 162 -1.82 19.95 -3.99
N ARG A 163 -3.01 20.53 -3.98
CA ARG A 163 -3.99 20.41 -5.08
C ARG A 163 -4.44 21.79 -5.50
N GLU A 164 -4.69 21.97 -6.79
CA GLU A 164 -5.23 23.22 -7.30
C GLU A 164 -6.50 23.63 -6.53
N ARG A 165 -6.52 24.86 -6.00
CA ARG A 165 -7.67 25.45 -5.27
C ARG A 165 -8.05 24.76 -3.96
N LYS A 166 -7.15 23.98 -3.36
CA LYS A 166 -7.33 23.47 -1.99
C LYS A 166 -6.14 23.87 -1.11
N PRO A 167 -6.34 24.05 0.21
CA PRO A 167 -5.24 24.19 1.14
C PRO A 167 -4.29 22.99 1.02
N ALA A 168 -2.99 23.23 1.22
CA ALA A 168 -2.03 22.15 1.34
C ALA A 168 -2.43 21.25 2.52
N HIS A 169 -2.44 19.95 2.29
CA HIS A 169 -2.68 18.96 3.32
C HIS A 169 -1.33 18.41 3.79
N GLN A 170 -1.11 18.38 5.09
CA GLN A 170 0.12 17.89 5.70
C GLN A 170 -0.22 16.94 6.83
N HIS A 171 0.45 15.80 6.86
CA HIS A 171 0.39 14.85 7.98
C HIS A 171 1.74 14.17 8.16
N ILE A 172 1.95 13.62 9.35
CA ILE A 172 3.15 12.87 9.71
C ILE A 172 2.73 11.42 9.93
N SER A 173 3.50 10.54 9.31
CA SER A 173 3.48 9.10 9.47
C SER A 173 4.75 8.69 10.22
N LEU A 174 4.73 7.54 10.87
CA LEU A 174 5.86 7.02 11.62
C LEU A 174 6.32 5.68 11.07
N ILE A 175 7.61 5.41 11.25
CA ILE A 175 8.26 4.15 10.91
C ILE A 175 9.06 3.70 12.14
N HIS A 176 8.75 2.53 12.69
CA HIS A 176 9.53 1.97 13.80
C HIS A 176 10.76 1.22 13.30
N VAL A 177 11.95 1.81 13.47
CA VAL A 177 13.21 1.28 12.94
C VAL A 177 14.10 0.61 13.97
N ALA A 178 13.77 0.69 15.27
CA ALA A 178 14.59 0.11 16.34
C ALA A 178 14.65 -1.42 16.34
N ARG A 179 13.71 -2.12 15.69
CA ARG A 179 13.71 -3.59 15.61
C ARG A 179 12.97 -4.12 14.38
N PRO A 180 13.21 -5.38 14.00
CA PRO A 180 12.42 -6.05 12.97
C PRO A 180 10.94 -6.16 13.32
N PHE A 181 10.08 -5.89 12.34
CA PHE A 181 8.66 -6.15 12.40
C PHE A 181 8.35 -7.54 11.82
N LEU A 182 7.91 -8.45 12.68
CA LEU A 182 7.70 -9.87 12.32
C LEU A 182 6.23 -10.21 12.02
N SER A 183 5.29 -9.32 12.31
CA SER A 183 3.84 -9.55 12.20
C SER A 183 3.23 -8.91 10.95
N GLY A 184 4.01 -8.77 9.87
CA GLY A 184 3.53 -8.15 8.63
C GLY A 184 2.30 -8.84 8.05
N ILE A 185 2.24 -10.16 8.09
CA ILE A 185 1.09 -10.94 7.57
C ILE A 185 -0.15 -10.68 8.44
N ASP A 186 -0.04 -10.91 9.74
CA ASP A 186 -1.19 -10.84 10.65
C ASP A 186 -1.75 -9.45 10.81
N VAL A 187 -0.95 -8.42 10.54
CA VAL A 187 -1.34 -7.03 10.72
C VAL A 187 -1.58 -6.34 9.37
N ALA A 188 -0.55 -6.15 8.55
CA ALA A 188 -0.67 -5.36 7.31
C ALA A 188 -1.38 -6.11 6.17
N GLU A 189 -1.05 -7.38 5.90
CA GLU A 189 -1.77 -8.16 4.88
C GLU A 189 -3.23 -8.36 5.28
N ARG A 190 -3.47 -8.66 6.56
CA ARG A 190 -4.81 -8.85 7.09
C ARG A 190 -5.62 -7.54 7.04
N ARG A 191 -5.05 -6.40 7.44
CA ARG A 191 -5.69 -5.08 7.33
C ARG A 191 -6.10 -4.78 5.89
N ASN A 192 -5.23 -5.09 4.93
CA ASN A 192 -5.47 -4.90 3.51
C ASN A 192 -6.67 -5.71 2.99
N LEU A 193 -7.12 -6.79 3.64
CA LEU A 193 -8.33 -7.52 3.21
C LEU A 193 -9.59 -6.65 3.38
N ALA A 194 -9.71 -5.96 4.51
CA ALA A 194 -10.88 -5.13 4.86
C ALA A 194 -10.79 -3.68 4.38
N TYR A 195 -9.61 -3.24 3.88
CA TYR A 195 -9.41 -1.84 3.47
C TYR A 195 -10.43 -1.40 2.41
N PRO A 196 -11.13 -0.26 2.58
CA PRO A 196 -12.32 0.10 1.83
C PRO A 196 -12.01 0.65 0.42
N PHE A 197 -10.75 0.64 0.03
CA PHE A 197 -10.28 1.13 -1.26
C PHE A 197 -9.24 0.18 -1.81
N LYS A 198 -9.36 -0.25 -3.06
CA LYS A 198 -8.40 -1.17 -3.68
C LYS A 198 -7.68 -0.48 -4.82
N THR A 199 -6.39 -0.78 -4.91
CA THR A 199 -5.51 -0.26 -5.95
C THR A 199 -4.65 -1.38 -6.52
N LEU A 200 -4.43 -1.34 -7.83
CA LEU A 200 -3.38 -2.12 -8.49
C LEU A 200 -2.59 -1.14 -9.35
N VAL A 201 -1.28 -1.04 -9.12
CA VAL A 201 -0.42 -0.07 -9.82
C VAL A 201 0.80 -0.75 -10.41
N ALA A 202 1.19 -0.27 -11.58
CA ALA A 202 2.45 -0.61 -12.21
C ALA A 202 3.35 0.63 -12.25
N ARG A 203 4.64 0.39 -12.01
CA ARG A 203 5.67 1.42 -12.00
C ARG A 203 6.78 1.09 -12.99
N GLU A 204 7.42 2.13 -13.50
CA GLU A 204 8.69 2.02 -14.23
C GLU A 204 9.83 1.61 -13.29
N PRO A 205 10.98 1.13 -13.80
CA PRO A 205 12.17 0.85 -12.98
C PRO A 205 12.67 2.06 -12.16
N THR A 206 12.31 3.28 -12.58
CA THR A 206 12.61 4.54 -11.87
C THR A 206 11.64 4.83 -10.72
N GLY A 207 10.63 3.98 -10.50
CA GLY A 207 9.60 4.17 -9.49
C GLY A 207 8.39 5.00 -9.93
N ARG A 208 8.42 5.60 -11.12
CA ARG A 208 7.32 6.43 -11.66
C ARG A 208 6.08 5.59 -11.98
N LEU A 209 4.89 6.08 -11.65
CA LEU A 209 3.62 5.44 -12.00
C LEU A 209 3.45 5.39 -13.52
N ARG A 210 3.11 4.20 -14.04
CA ARG A 210 2.92 3.96 -15.48
C ARG A 210 1.46 3.70 -15.83
N CYS A 211 0.80 2.86 -15.05
CA CYS A 211 -0.61 2.55 -15.21
C CYS A 211 -1.15 1.90 -13.94
N GLY A 212 -2.45 1.67 -13.90
CA GLY A 212 -3.09 0.97 -12.82
C GLY A 212 -4.59 1.14 -12.84
N LEU A 213 -5.21 0.65 -11.77
CA LEU A 213 -6.62 0.85 -11.49
C LEU A 213 -6.85 1.09 -10.00
N TYR A 214 -7.98 1.70 -9.70
CA TYR A 214 -8.45 1.85 -8.34
C TYR A 214 -9.98 1.94 -8.27
N PHE A 215 -10.54 1.49 -7.15
CA PHE A 215 -11.97 1.58 -6.87
C PHE A 215 -12.25 1.50 -5.36
N PRO A 216 -13.31 2.17 -4.86
CA PRO A 216 -13.80 1.97 -3.50
C PRO A 216 -14.66 0.69 -3.40
N LEU A 217 -14.65 0.05 -2.23
CA LEU A 217 -15.56 -1.04 -1.89
C LEU A 217 -16.96 -0.47 -1.59
N ARG A 218 -17.76 -0.32 -2.64
CA ARG A 218 -19.13 0.18 -2.59
C ARG A 218 -20.00 -0.65 -3.52
N ASP A 219 -21.31 -0.53 -3.33
CA ASP A 219 -22.33 -1.09 -4.21
C ASP A 219 -21.95 -0.94 -5.70
N CYS A 220 -21.97 -2.06 -6.43
CA CYS A 220 -21.51 -2.13 -7.82
C CYS A 220 -22.25 -1.14 -8.74
N HIS A 221 -23.54 -0.89 -8.53
CA HIS A 221 -24.38 0.01 -9.33
C HIS A 221 -24.15 1.49 -8.99
N ARG A 222 -23.37 1.78 -7.94
CA ARG A 222 -23.05 3.13 -7.46
C ARG A 222 -21.55 3.42 -7.47
N SER A 223 -20.75 2.52 -8.03
CA SER A 223 -19.31 2.58 -7.98
C SER A 223 -18.68 2.46 -9.36
N TYR A 224 -17.45 2.96 -9.46
CA TYR A 224 -16.68 2.99 -10.70
C TYR A 224 -15.30 2.42 -10.43
N VAL A 225 -14.78 1.67 -11.39
CA VAL A 225 -13.35 1.45 -11.51
C VAL A 225 -12.75 2.56 -12.33
N THR A 226 -11.68 3.18 -11.81
CA THR A 226 -10.88 4.12 -12.60
C THR A 226 -9.64 3.39 -13.09
N LEU A 227 -9.54 3.22 -14.40
CA LEU A 227 -8.34 2.75 -15.09
C LEU A 227 -7.51 3.98 -15.47
N PHE A 228 -6.19 3.91 -15.32
CA PHE A 228 -5.30 4.95 -15.79
C PHE A 228 -4.06 4.37 -16.45
N HIS A 229 -3.55 5.04 -17.48
CA HIS A 229 -2.30 4.71 -18.14
C HIS A 229 -1.68 5.96 -18.77
N LEU A 230 -0.38 5.95 -18.98
CA LEU A 230 0.29 7.06 -19.68
C LEU A 230 0.02 7.02 -21.19
N VAL A 231 -0.35 8.16 -21.77
CA VAL A 231 -0.42 8.41 -23.21
C VAL A 231 0.46 9.63 -23.49
N ALA A 232 1.49 9.47 -24.33
CA ALA A 232 2.49 10.50 -24.58
C ALA A 232 3.08 11.12 -23.29
N GLY A 233 3.28 10.28 -22.26
CA GLY A 233 3.82 10.69 -20.95
C GLY A 233 2.82 11.37 -20.01
N LEU A 234 1.56 11.55 -20.41
CA LEU A 234 0.52 12.16 -19.59
C LEU A 234 -0.48 11.10 -19.08
N PRO A 235 -0.94 11.18 -17.82
CA PRO A 235 -1.95 10.26 -17.29
C PRO A 235 -3.30 10.42 -17.99
N HIS A 236 -3.71 9.40 -18.75
CA HIS A 236 -5.04 9.25 -19.30
C HIS A 236 -5.89 8.39 -18.35
N HIS A 237 -7.13 8.82 -18.07
CA HIS A 237 -8.03 8.14 -17.14
C HIS A 237 -9.33 7.76 -17.83
N VAL A 238 -9.76 6.52 -17.60
CA VAL A 238 -11.06 6.01 -18.03
C VAL A 238 -11.82 5.54 -16.79
N LYS A 239 -13.03 6.09 -16.59
CA LYS A 239 -13.92 5.68 -15.50
C LYS A 239 -15.00 4.78 -16.07
N VAL A 240 -15.07 3.56 -15.55
CA VAL A 240 -16.03 2.55 -16.02
C VAL A 240 -16.94 2.18 -14.84
N PRO A 241 -18.27 2.24 -15.01
CA PRO A 241 -19.20 1.68 -14.01
C PRO A 241 -18.83 0.24 -13.69
N LEU A 242 -18.92 -0.19 -12.43
CA LEU A 242 -18.54 -1.57 -12.08
C LEU A 242 -19.55 -2.61 -12.57
N ASP A 243 -20.83 -2.25 -12.65
CA ASP A 243 -21.88 -3.10 -13.21
C ASP A 243 -21.74 -3.36 -14.72
N TYR A 244 -20.98 -2.54 -15.44
CA TYR A 244 -20.57 -2.79 -16.82
C TYR A 244 -19.90 -4.17 -17.00
N PHE A 245 -19.20 -4.68 -15.98
CA PHE A 245 -18.53 -5.98 -16.03
C PHE A 245 -19.47 -7.16 -15.73
N LEU A 246 -20.75 -6.90 -15.45
CA LEU A 246 -21.77 -7.93 -15.25
C LEU A 246 -22.54 -8.24 -16.55
N GLU A 247 -22.51 -7.32 -17.52
CA GLU A 247 -23.25 -7.43 -18.78
C GLU A 247 -22.42 -8.15 -19.86
N GLU A 248 -23.06 -9.05 -20.63
CA GLU A 248 -22.44 -9.74 -21.77
C GLU A 248 -22.47 -8.92 -23.07
N SER A 249 -22.69 -7.60 -22.98
CA SER A 249 -22.80 -6.72 -24.15
C SER A 249 -21.45 -6.46 -24.85
N SER A 250 -21.53 -6.03 -26.11
CA SER A 250 -20.36 -5.56 -26.85
C SER A 250 -19.65 -4.44 -26.09
N ARG A 251 -18.34 -4.58 -25.86
CA ARG A 251 -17.57 -3.59 -25.12
C ARG A 251 -17.21 -2.40 -25.99
N GLU A 252 -17.22 -1.20 -25.41
CA GLU A 252 -16.76 0.02 -26.10
C GLU A 252 -15.24 -0.02 -26.30
N ASP A 253 -14.77 0.25 -27.52
CA ASP A 253 -13.34 0.13 -27.90
C ASP A 253 -12.38 0.89 -26.96
N TYR A 254 -12.77 2.06 -26.46
CA TYR A 254 -11.91 2.85 -25.57
C TYR A 254 -11.76 2.24 -24.17
N ILE A 255 -12.75 1.45 -23.71
CA ILE A 255 -12.68 0.71 -22.45
C ILE A 255 -11.72 -0.46 -22.61
N ASP A 256 -11.85 -1.21 -23.71
CA ASP A 256 -10.97 -2.34 -24.02
C ASP A 256 -9.51 -1.91 -24.15
N ALA A 257 -9.25 -0.79 -24.84
CA ALA A 257 -7.92 -0.21 -24.92
C ALA A 257 -7.33 0.16 -23.55
N ALA A 258 -8.15 0.68 -22.63
CA ALA A 258 -7.72 1.03 -21.28
C ALA A 258 -7.44 -0.23 -20.43
N ILE A 259 -8.28 -1.26 -20.53
CA ILE A 259 -8.08 -2.54 -19.85
C ILE A 259 -6.80 -3.21 -20.36
N GLU A 260 -6.61 -3.26 -21.68
CA GLU A 260 -5.41 -3.85 -22.29
C GLU A 260 -4.13 -3.13 -21.83
N ALA A 261 -4.13 -1.80 -21.81
CA ALA A 261 -3.00 -1.02 -21.33
C ALA A 261 -2.66 -1.29 -19.86
N VAL A 262 -3.67 -1.41 -18.99
CA VAL A 262 -3.48 -1.73 -17.57
C VAL A 262 -3.04 -3.17 -17.38
N ALA A 263 -3.64 -4.13 -18.09
CA ALA A 263 -3.27 -5.53 -18.04
C ALA A 263 -1.80 -5.73 -18.43
N ALA A 264 -1.42 -5.24 -19.62
CA ALA A 264 -0.05 -5.35 -20.12
C ALA A 264 0.96 -4.67 -19.17
N GLY A 265 0.64 -3.50 -18.63
CA GLY A 265 1.53 -2.79 -17.72
C GLY A 265 1.68 -3.45 -16.34
N THR A 266 0.66 -4.18 -15.88
CA THR A 266 0.68 -4.93 -14.61
C THR A 266 1.14 -6.38 -14.77
N GLY A 267 1.59 -6.77 -15.97
CA GLY A 267 2.06 -8.14 -16.24
C GLY A 267 0.93 -9.17 -16.28
N ARG A 268 -0.30 -8.75 -16.60
CA ARG A 268 -1.50 -9.61 -16.71
C ARG A 268 -1.98 -9.66 -18.16
N THR A 269 -2.78 -10.67 -18.49
CA THR A 269 -3.53 -10.67 -19.75
C THR A 269 -4.80 -9.83 -19.60
N MET A 270 -5.35 -9.37 -20.72
CA MET A 270 -6.64 -8.67 -20.75
C MET A 270 -7.76 -9.57 -20.21
N GLU A 271 -7.72 -10.87 -20.54
CA GLU A 271 -8.66 -11.88 -20.05
C GLU A 271 -8.61 -12.00 -18.53
N ASP A 272 -7.41 -12.16 -17.93
CA ASP A 272 -7.24 -12.26 -16.48
C ASP A 272 -7.77 -11.02 -15.76
N LEU A 273 -7.53 -9.83 -16.32
CA LEU A 273 -7.99 -8.58 -15.73
C LEU A 273 -9.51 -8.43 -15.84
N CYS A 274 -10.11 -8.77 -16.98
CA CYS A 274 -11.56 -8.79 -17.15
C CYS A 274 -12.24 -9.79 -16.21
N PHE A 275 -11.67 -10.99 -16.08
CA PHE A 275 -12.13 -12.01 -15.15
C PHE A 275 -12.13 -11.48 -13.71
N THR A 276 -11.02 -10.84 -13.32
CA THR A 276 -10.89 -10.23 -11.99
C THR A 276 -11.93 -9.11 -11.77
N LEU A 277 -12.12 -8.22 -12.74
CA LEU A 277 -13.10 -7.12 -12.66
C LEU A 277 -14.54 -7.63 -12.60
N THR A 278 -14.85 -8.70 -13.34
CA THR A 278 -16.15 -9.38 -13.29
C THR A 278 -16.40 -9.99 -11.91
N ALA A 279 -15.41 -10.70 -11.35
CA ALA A 279 -15.51 -11.27 -10.01
C ALA A 279 -15.68 -10.17 -8.94
N VAL A 280 -14.93 -9.07 -9.05
CA VAL A 280 -15.10 -7.89 -8.19
C VAL A 280 -16.52 -7.32 -8.31
N ALA A 281 -17.03 -7.10 -9.52
CA ALA A 281 -18.39 -6.57 -9.72
C ALA A 281 -19.46 -7.48 -9.09
N ARG A 282 -19.33 -8.81 -9.22
CA ARG A 282 -20.23 -9.79 -8.59
C ARG A 282 -20.17 -9.72 -7.07
N LEU A 283 -18.98 -9.67 -6.48
CA LEU A 283 -18.80 -9.55 -5.03
C LEU A 283 -19.41 -8.24 -4.51
N LEU A 284 -19.21 -7.13 -5.22
CA LEU A 284 -19.75 -5.81 -4.83
C LEU A 284 -21.24 -5.66 -5.14
N SER A 285 -21.89 -6.65 -5.75
CA SER A 285 -23.35 -6.72 -5.86
C SER A 285 -23.99 -7.32 -4.60
N ASP A 286 -23.19 -8.02 -3.77
CA ASP A 286 -23.66 -8.62 -2.52
C ASP A 286 -23.69 -7.57 -1.38
N GLN A 287 -24.88 -7.05 -1.12
CA GLN A 287 -25.11 -6.04 -0.07
C GLN A 287 -24.74 -6.53 1.32
N ASN A 288 -24.93 -7.81 1.60
CA ASN A 288 -24.61 -8.38 2.90
C ASN A 288 -23.09 -8.44 3.11
N LEU A 289 -22.33 -8.82 2.08
CA LEU A 289 -20.87 -8.75 2.11
C LEU A 289 -20.37 -7.32 2.34
N LEU A 290 -20.91 -6.35 1.60
CA LEU A 290 -20.51 -4.94 1.72
C LEU A 290 -20.77 -4.38 3.12
N LEU A 291 -21.94 -4.69 3.70
CA LEU A 291 -22.27 -4.27 5.05
C LEU A 291 -21.28 -4.85 6.06
N GLN A 292 -20.97 -6.14 5.96
CA GLN A 292 -20.03 -6.80 6.86
C GLN A 292 -18.59 -6.28 6.70
N LEU A 293 -18.13 -6.00 5.48
CA LEU A 293 -16.83 -5.38 5.23
C LEU A 293 -16.75 -3.98 5.83
N ALA A 294 -17.81 -3.18 5.70
CA ALA A 294 -17.87 -1.85 6.28
C ALA A 294 -17.82 -1.89 7.82
N GLN A 295 -18.60 -2.79 8.44
CA GLN A 295 -18.60 -3.02 9.89
C GLN A 295 -17.24 -3.50 10.38
N LEU A 296 -16.61 -4.43 9.67
CA LEU A 296 -15.27 -4.92 10.00
C LEU A 296 -14.23 -3.79 9.92
N ASN A 297 -14.26 -2.98 8.87
CA ASN A 297 -13.35 -1.83 8.76
C ASN A 297 -13.58 -0.82 9.89
N GLU A 298 -14.83 -0.49 10.22
CA GLU A 298 -15.14 0.42 11.33
C GLU A 298 -14.68 -0.15 12.69
N ALA A 299 -14.85 -1.44 12.92
CA ALA A 299 -14.38 -2.11 14.13
C ALA A 299 -12.85 -2.02 14.25
N ILE A 300 -12.13 -2.27 13.15
CA ILE A 300 -10.68 -2.11 13.08
C ILE A 300 -10.29 -0.64 13.38
N ASP A 301 -10.83 0.33 12.64
CA ASP A 301 -10.54 1.76 12.80
C ASP A 301 -10.84 2.25 14.24
N SER A 302 -11.86 1.69 14.91
CA SER A 302 -12.25 2.08 16.27
C SER A 302 -11.24 1.65 17.34
N ILE A 303 -10.50 0.56 17.10
CA ILE A 303 -9.39 0.14 17.97
C ILE A 303 -8.28 1.19 17.92
N SER A 304 -8.05 1.77 16.74
CA SER A 304 -7.02 2.78 16.50
C SER A 304 -7.37 4.15 17.08
N LYS A 305 -8.64 4.59 16.95
CA LYS A 305 -9.11 5.92 17.37
C LYS A 305 -9.36 6.09 18.87
N ASN A 306 -9.44 5.01 19.64
CA ASN A 306 -9.62 5.07 21.10
C ASN A 306 -8.28 5.26 21.86
N ASN A 307 -7.25 5.79 21.20
CA ASN A 307 -5.93 6.10 21.74
C ASN A 307 -5.64 7.60 21.65
#